data_AF-A0A2D4K5X2-F1
#
_entry.id   AF-A0A2D4K5X2-F1
#
_cell.length_a   1.000
_cell.length_b   1.000
_cell.length_c   1.000
_cell.angle_alpha   90.00
_cell.angle_beta   90.00
_cell.angle_gamma   90.00
#
_symmetry.space_group_name_H-M   'P 1'
#
loop_
_entity.id
_entity.type
_entity.pdbx_description
1 polymer ?
#
loop_
_entity_poly.entity_id
_entity_poly.type
_entity_poly.pdbx_seq_one_letter_code
_entity_poly.pdbx_strand_id
1 'polypeptide(L)'
;EEIDHLERLLAENNEIISNIRDSVINLSESVKDGQHSPEALNFKQRNFSEVLPLATAYLSIEPEDCQFASKIGSQASDVQMLKVYDILPFDNPDGGVWKQGFDITYDEHEWDDKPLQVFVVPHSHNDPGWLKTFDDYFRDQTQHILNNMVLKLQEDKGRKFMWSEISYFSKWWDGIDSQKKDAVKRLIEDGQFEIVTGGWVMPDEASPHYFALIDQLI
;
A
#
# COMPACT_ATOMS: atom_id res chain seq x y z
N GLU A 1 22.36 -0.02 35.94
CA GLU A 1 22.69 -1.12 34.99
C GLU A 1 21.95 -0.97 33.67
N GLU A 2 20.62 -1.01 33.60
CA GLU A 2 19.88 -0.94 32.32
C GLU A 2 19.87 0.47 31.69
N ILE A 3 19.78 1.51 32.52
CA ILE A 3 19.86 2.92 32.07
C ILE A 3 21.27 3.26 31.57
N ASP A 4 22.30 2.84 32.29
CA ASP A 4 23.70 3.08 31.89
C ASP A 4 24.04 2.37 30.57
N HIS A 5 23.42 1.20 30.32
CA HIS A 5 23.54 0.49 29.06
C HIS A 5 22.88 1.25 27.89
N LEU A 6 21.69 1.81 28.11
CA LEU A 6 20.98 2.63 27.13
C LEU A 6 21.73 3.92 26.80
N GLU A 7 22.32 4.59 27.81
CA GLU A 7 23.13 5.78 27.60
C GLU A 7 24.39 5.49 26.77
N ARG A 8 25.02 4.32 26.98
CA ARG A 8 26.17 3.89 26.18
C ARG A 8 25.78 3.60 24.73
N LEU A 9 24.67 2.90 24.51
CA LEU A 9 24.15 2.64 23.16
C LEU A 9 23.76 3.92 22.43
N LEU A 10 23.20 4.90 23.14
CA LEU A 10 22.86 6.21 22.57
C LEU A 10 24.14 6.98 22.16
N ALA A 11 25.18 6.94 22.99
CA ALA A 11 26.46 7.56 22.68
C ALA A 11 27.14 6.90 21.46
N GLU A 12 27.15 5.57 21.39
CA GLU A 12 27.68 4.81 20.25
C GLU A 12 26.90 5.13 18.95
N ASN A 13 25.56 5.19 19.02
CA ASN A 13 24.74 5.57 17.86
C ASN A 13 25.03 7.00 17.38
N ASN A 14 25.19 7.96 18.31
CA ASN A 14 25.49 9.34 17.95
C ASN A 14 26.87 9.46 17.27
N GLU A 15 27.85 8.66 17.69
CA GLU A 15 29.17 8.62 17.06
C GLU A 15 29.11 8.02 15.64
N ILE A 16 28.36 6.92 15.46
CA ILE A 16 28.13 6.31 14.15
C ILE A 16 27.47 7.30 13.18
N ILE A 17 26.44 8.01 13.64
CA ILE A 17 25.73 9.01 12.83
C ILE A 17 26.66 10.16 12.43
N SER A 18 27.53 10.62 13.34
CA SER A 18 28.51 11.67 13.03
C SER A 18 29.50 11.20 11.95
N ASN A 19 30.03 9.99 12.08
CA ASN A 19 30.98 9.43 11.11
C ASN A 19 30.36 9.23 9.73
N ILE A 20 29.09 8.82 9.66
CA ILE A 20 28.34 8.70 8.41
C ILE A 20 28.14 10.09 7.79
N ARG A 21 27.75 11.09 8.58
CA ARG A 21 27.57 12.47 8.11
C ARG A 21 28.85 13.02 7.51
N ASP A 22 29.99 12.85 8.18
CA ASP A 22 31.29 13.33 7.70
C ASP A 22 31.74 12.60 6.43
N SER A 23 31.46 11.29 6.33
CA SER A 23 31.73 10.49 5.13
C SER A 23 30.90 10.96 3.94
N VAL A 24 29.62 11.28 4.15
CA VAL A 24 28.73 11.81 3.11
C VAL A 24 29.16 13.21 2.66
N ILE A 25 29.59 14.07 3.59
CA ILE A 25 30.11 15.41 3.25
C ILE A 25 31.36 15.28 2.38
N ASN A 26 32.35 14.47 2.79
CA ASN A 26 33.57 14.23 2.00
C ASN A 26 33.30 13.65 0.61
N LEU A 27 32.36 12.72 0.49
CA LEU A 27 31.94 12.19 -0.81
C LEU A 27 31.28 13.26 -1.67
N SER A 28 30.43 14.11 -1.08
CA SER A 28 29.77 15.20 -1.80
C SER A 28 30.74 16.29 -2.27
N GLU A 29 31.80 16.56 -1.51
CA GLU A 29 32.88 17.48 -1.89
C GLU A 29 33.75 16.88 -2.99
N SER A 30 34.09 15.59 -2.89
CA SER A 30 34.83 14.86 -3.93
C SER A 30 34.07 14.81 -5.27
N VAL A 31 32.73 14.78 -5.25
CA VAL A 31 31.89 14.84 -6.45
C VAL A 31 31.80 16.25 -7.03
N LYS A 32 31.93 17.30 -6.20
CA LYS A 32 31.91 18.70 -6.64
C LYS A 32 33.23 19.15 -7.28
N ASP A 33 34.37 18.62 -6.83
CA ASP A 33 35.69 18.96 -7.39
C ASP A 33 36.03 18.20 -8.70
N GLY A 34 35.25 17.19 -9.07
CA GLY A 34 35.46 16.33 -10.23
C GLY A 34 34.89 16.83 -11.57
N GLN A 35 34.68 18.14 -11.75
CA GLN A 35 34.13 18.70 -13.00
C GLN A 35 35.20 18.89 -14.10
N HIS A 36 35.97 17.85 -14.43
CA HIS A 36 36.75 17.77 -15.67
C HIS A 36 36.90 16.31 -16.14
N SER A 37 36.36 16.02 -17.33
CA SER A 37 36.66 14.95 -18.30
C SER A 37 37.04 13.53 -17.78
N PRO A 38 36.27 12.47 -18.07
CA PRO A 38 36.63 11.13 -17.63
C PRO A 38 37.74 10.52 -18.50
N GLU A 39 38.94 10.35 -17.93
CA GLU A 39 39.96 9.45 -18.45
C GLU A 39 39.60 7.99 -18.13
N ALA A 40 39.72 7.15 -19.15
CA ALA A 40 39.32 5.76 -19.14
C ALA A 40 40.12 4.91 -18.14
N LEU A 41 39.41 4.24 -17.22
CA LEU A 41 39.95 3.13 -16.43
C LEU A 41 39.23 1.82 -16.83
N ASN A 42 39.98 0.96 -17.52
CA ASN A 42 39.62 -0.38 -17.92
C ASN A 42 39.43 -1.31 -16.71
N PHE A 43 38.19 -1.75 -16.46
CA PHE A 43 37.94 -2.94 -15.64
C PHE A 43 37.32 -4.05 -16.51
N LYS A 44 37.94 -5.22 -16.46
CA LYS A 44 37.73 -6.36 -17.36
C LYS A 44 36.28 -6.88 -17.32
N GLN A 45 35.80 -7.23 -18.52
CA GLN A 45 34.58 -7.99 -18.82
C GLN A 45 34.23 -9.06 -17.77
N ARG A 46 33.07 -8.92 -17.15
CA ARG A 46 32.22 -10.06 -16.76
C ARG A 46 30.85 -9.86 -17.40
N ASN A 47 30.46 -10.84 -18.21
CA ASN A 47 29.20 -10.88 -18.92
C ASN A 47 28.04 -11.00 -17.93
N PHE A 48 27.26 -9.93 -17.78
CA PHE A 48 25.86 -9.98 -17.37
C PHE A 48 25.05 -9.47 -18.56
N SER A 49 24.71 -10.39 -19.46
CA SER A 49 23.68 -10.12 -20.46
C SER A 49 22.32 -10.40 -19.83
N GLU A 50 21.35 -9.54 -20.17
CA GLU A 50 19.93 -9.52 -19.75
C GLU A 50 19.60 -8.75 -18.46
N VAL A 51 19.89 -7.45 -18.48
CA VAL A 51 18.99 -6.46 -17.89
C VAL A 51 18.06 -6.00 -19.02
N LEU A 52 16.76 -6.32 -18.92
CA LEU A 52 15.73 -5.76 -19.78
C LEU A 52 15.84 -4.23 -19.79
N PRO A 53 15.74 -3.53 -20.94
CA PRO A 53 15.77 -2.08 -20.93
C PRO A 53 14.53 -1.61 -20.19
N LEU A 54 14.72 -0.89 -19.08
CA LEU A 54 13.69 -0.04 -18.52
C LEU A 54 13.31 0.92 -19.65
N ALA A 55 12.13 0.70 -20.26
CA ALA A 55 11.65 1.56 -21.31
C ALA A 55 11.53 2.97 -20.70
N THR A 56 12.44 3.87 -21.06
CA THR A 56 12.31 5.28 -20.73
C THR A 56 11.06 5.77 -21.43
N ALA A 57 9.93 5.77 -20.71
CA ALA A 57 8.70 6.35 -21.18
C ALA A 57 8.90 7.86 -21.24
N TYR A 58 9.25 8.37 -22.42
CA TYR A 58 9.23 9.80 -22.69
C TYR A 58 7.77 10.23 -22.74
N LEU A 59 7.27 10.80 -21.65
CA LEU A 59 6.01 11.52 -21.66
C LEU A 59 6.24 12.88 -22.34
N SER A 60 5.66 13.06 -23.52
CA SER A 60 5.52 14.39 -24.11
C SER A 60 4.48 15.15 -23.30
N ILE A 61 4.90 16.19 -22.56
CA ILE A 61 4.00 17.09 -21.85
C ILE A 61 3.55 18.14 -22.86
N GLU A 62 2.27 18.12 -23.23
CA GLU A 62 1.71 19.16 -24.09
C GLU A 62 1.59 20.47 -23.30
N PRO A 63 1.74 21.65 -23.93
CA PRO A 63 1.58 22.93 -23.25
C PRO A 63 0.22 23.11 -22.55
N GLU A 64 -0.79 22.34 -22.97
CA GLU A 64 -2.13 22.31 -22.37
C GLU A 64 -2.18 21.51 -21.06
N ASP A 65 -1.31 20.51 -20.87
CA ASP A 65 -1.22 19.71 -19.64
C ASP A 65 -0.73 20.55 -18.45
N CYS A 66 0.09 21.57 -18.73
CA CYS A 66 0.55 22.55 -17.75
C CYS A 66 -0.54 23.56 -17.32
N GLN A 67 -1.72 23.56 -17.96
CA GLN A 67 -2.82 24.47 -17.64
C GLN A 67 -3.84 23.88 -16.65
N PHE A 68 -3.65 22.63 -16.21
CA PHE A 68 -4.56 21.98 -15.26
C PHE A 68 -4.72 22.80 -13.97
N ALA A 69 -3.62 23.32 -13.41
CA ALA A 69 -3.64 24.12 -12.18
C ALA A 69 -4.10 25.57 -12.37
N SER A 70 -4.11 26.08 -13.60
CA SER A 70 -4.49 27.48 -13.90
C SER A 70 -5.97 27.66 -14.23
N LYS A 71 -6.68 26.56 -14.53
CA LYS A 71 -8.13 26.56 -14.68
C LYS A 71 -8.78 26.50 -13.31
N ILE A 72 -9.56 27.53 -12.95
CA ILE A 72 -10.51 27.41 -11.83
C ILE A 72 -11.45 26.27 -12.22
N GLY A 73 -11.37 25.16 -11.50
CA GLY A 73 -12.24 24.01 -11.67
C GLY A 73 -13.69 24.43 -11.46
N SER A 74 -14.35 24.87 -12.53
CA SER A 74 -15.78 25.22 -12.56
C SER A 74 -16.60 24.06 -13.12
N GLN A 75 -16.12 22.83 -12.94
CA GLN A 75 -17.02 21.70 -13.11
C GLN A 75 -18.05 21.78 -12.00
N ALA A 76 -19.29 22.08 -12.38
CA ALA A 76 -20.44 21.97 -11.51
C ALA A 76 -20.58 20.49 -11.14
N SER A 77 -19.97 20.09 -10.03
CA SER A 77 -20.23 18.78 -9.43
C SER A 77 -21.60 18.82 -8.77
N ASP A 78 -22.37 17.74 -8.92
CA ASP A 78 -23.66 17.59 -8.24
C ASP A 78 -23.50 17.69 -6.71
N VAL A 79 -22.35 17.19 -6.21
CA VAL A 79 -21.97 17.24 -4.79
C VAL A 79 -20.62 17.91 -4.63
N GLN A 80 -20.55 18.92 -3.77
CA GLN A 80 -19.30 19.58 -3.38
C GLN A 80 -19.25 19.63 -1.84
N MET A 81 -18.27 18.96 -1.24
CA MET A 81 -18.29 18.69 0.22
C MET A 81 -18.24 19.94 1.10
N LEU A 82 -17.60 21.05 0.67
CA LEU A 82 -17.63 22.29 1.45
C LEU A 82 -19.04 22.89 1.52
N LYS A 83 -19.78 22.88 0.40
CA LYS A 83 -21.19 23.27 0.37
C LYS A 83 -22.06 22.32 1.18
N VAL A 84 -21.76 21.02 1.15
CA VAL A 84 -22.46 20.03 2.00
C VAL A 84 -22.27 20.37 3.48
N TYR A 85 -21.07 20.75 3.89
CA TYR A 85 -20.79 21.19 5.26
C TYR A 85 -21.58 22.45 5.66
N ASP A 86 -21.81 23.38 4.73
CA ASP A 86 -22.58 24.60 5.01
C ASP A 86 -24.08 24.34 5.23
N ILE A 87 -24.62 23.25 4.65
CA ILE A 87 -26.06 22.93 4.70
C ILE A 87 -26.42 21.87 5.73
N LEU A 88 -25.47 21.00 6.12
CA LEU A 88 -25.75 19.92 7.06
C LEU A 88 -25.85 20.45 8.50
N PRO A 89 -26.90 20.06 9.26
CA PRO A 89 -27.06 20.47 10.66
C PRO A 89 -26.13 19.73 11.63
N PHE A 90 -25.59 18.57 11.25
CA PHE A 90 -24.75 17.70 12.09
C PHE A 90 -25.37 17.30 13.43
N ASP A 91 -26.70 17.20 13.49
CA ASP A 91 -27.40 16.64 14.62
C ASP A 91 -27.11 15.12 14.74
N ASN A 92 -27.20 14.60 15.97
CA ASN A 92 -26.96 13.19 16.27
C ASN A 92 -28.19 12.55 16.95
N PRO A 93 -29.35 12.49 16.26
CA PRO A 93 -30.53 11.80 16.77
C PRO A 93 -30.33 10.28 16.77
N ASP A 94 -31.07 9.55 17.61
CA ASP A 94 -31.08 8.07 17.59
C ASP A 94 -31.96 7.56 16.44
N GLY A 95 -31.35 6.98 15.41
CA GLY A 95 -32.04 6.41 14.25
C GLY A 95 -32.69 5.03 14.47
N GLY A 96 -32.66 4.49 15.69
CA GLY A 96 -33.24 3.18 16.02
C GLY A 96 -32.24 2.04 15.86
N VAL A 97 -32.59 1.00 15.08
CA VAL A 97 -31.68 -0.13 14.82
C VAL A 97 -30.45 0.29 14.03
N TRP A 98 -30.63 1.22 13.08
CA TRP A 98 -29.54 1.93 12.43
C TRP A 98 -29.29 3.26 13.15
N LYS A 99 -28.32 3.28 14.06
CA LYS A 99 -28.14 4.36 15.03
C LYS A 99 -27.95 5.76 14.45
N GLN A 100 -27.31 5.87 13.28
CA GLN A 100 -26.96 7.14 12.63
C GLN A 100 -27.76 7.36 11.34
N GLY A 101 -28.87 6.63 11.14
CA GLY A 101 -29.72 6.75 9.97
C GLY A 101 -31.19 6.85 10.35
N PHE A 102 -32.02 6.13 9.60
CA PHE A 102 -33.47 6.14 9.75
C PHE A 102 -34.04 4.77 9.39
N ASP A 103 -35.34 4.58 9.64
CA ASP A 103 -36.04 3.34 9.30
C ASP A 103 -36.15 3.18 7.77
N ILE A 104 -35.50 2.14 7.22
CA ILE A 104 -35.46 1.89 5.79
C ILE A 104 -36.69 1.08 5.39
N THR A 105 -37.45 1.57 4.43
CA THR A 105 -38.56 0.85 3.79
C THR A 105 -38.25 0.66 2.31
N TYR A 106 -38.76 -0.42 1.73
CA TYR A 106 -38.59 -0.76 0.31
C TYR A 106 -39.87 -1.37 -0.24
N ASP A 107 -40.09 -1.25 -1.54
CA ASP A 107 -41.20 -1.92 -2.23
C ASP A 107 -40.80 -3.37 -2.50
N GLU A 108 -41.64 -4.31 -2.06
CA GLU A 108 -41.41 -5.74 -2.25
C GLU A 108 -41.34 -6.14 -3.73
N HIS A 109 -41.96 -5.33 -4.61
CA HIS A 109 -42.01 -5.55 -6.06
C HIS A 109 -40.92 -4.82 -6.85
N GLU A 110 -40.02 -4.08 -6.19
CA GLU A 110 -38.98 -3.26 -6.85
C GLU A 110 -38.05 -4.10 -7.76
N TRP A 111 -37.87 -5.38 -7.43
CA TRP A 111 -36.90 -6.27 -8.09
C TRP A 111 -37.55 -7.37 -8.94
N ASP A 112 -38.86 -7.28 -9.22
CA ASP A 112 -39.63 -8.28 -9.97
C ASP A 112 -39.12 -8.44 -11.42
N ASP A 113 -38.81 -7.32 -12.09
CA ASP A 113 -38.32 -7.32 -13.48
C ASP A 113 -36.81 -7.59 -13.58
N LYS A 114 -36.05 -7.20 -12.55
CA LYS A 114 -34.59 -7.32 -12.51
C LYS A 114 -34.13 -7.73 -11.11
N PRO A 115 -33.68 -8.98 -10.92
CA PRO A 115 -33.22 -9.45 -9.62
C PRO A 115 -32.05 -8.63 -9.08
N LEU A 116 -32.07 -8.36 -7.78
CA LEU A 116 -30.95 -7.77 -7.06
C LEU A 116 -29.74 -8.71 -7.09
N GLN A 117 -28.59 -8.21 -7.55
CA GLN A 117 -27.34 -8.96 -7.52
C GLN A 117 -26.61 -8.68 -6.20
N VAL A 118 -26.38 -9.74 -5.42
CA VAL A 118 -25.69 -9.65 -4.13
C VAL A 118 -24.32 -10.33 -4.23
N PHE A 119 -23.26 -9.57 -3.97
CA PHE A 119 -21.89 -10.07 -3.89
C PHE A 119 -21.45 -10.08 -2.43
N VAL A 120 -21.24 -11.29 -1.90
CA VAL A 120 -20.61 -11.46 -0.58
C VAL A 120 -19.11 -11.49 -0.80
N VAL A 121 -18.38 -10.59 -0.14
CA VAL A 121 -16.94 -10.40 -0.35
C VAL A 121 -16.16 -10.73 0.92
N PRO A 122 -15.64 -11.97 1.06
CA PRO A 122 -14.82 -12.35 2.20
C PRO A 122 -13.48 -11.62 2.19
N HIS A 123 -13.12 -11.04 3.32
CA HIS A 123 -11.85 -10.31 3.53
C HIS A 123 -11.33 -10.55 4.95
N SER A 124 -10.11 -10.12 5.21
CA SER A 124 -9.57 -10.02 6.57
C SER A 124 -8.74 -8.76 6.67
N HIS A 125 -9.13 -7.84 7.55
CA HIS A 125 -8.31 -6.67 7.89
C HIS A 125 -7.13 -7.10 8.76
N ASN A 126 -5.91 -6.77 8.35
CA ASN A 126 -4.68 -7.17 9.04
C ASN A 126 -3.77 -5.95 9.24
N ASP A 127 -3.91 -5.30 10.39
CA ASP A 127 -3.11 -4.13 10.76
C ASP A 127 -1.61 -4.46 10.83
N PRO A 128 -0.74 -3.82 10.02
CA PRO A 128 0.71 -3.99 10.06
C PRO A 128 1.37 -3.33 11.29
N GLY A 129 0.82 -3.59 12.48
CA GLY A 129 1.15 -2.93 13.74
C GLY A 129 -0.03 -2.08 14.24
N TRP A 130 -0.53 -2.43 15.43
CA TRP A 130 -1.58 -1.66 16.14
C TRP A 130 -1.51 -1.99 17.63
N LEU A 131 -2.30 -2.97 18.11
CA LEU A 131 -2.22 -3.45 19.49
C LEU A 131 -1.03 -4.41 19.71
N LYS A 132 -0.65 -5.13 18.65
CA LYS A 132 0.56 -5.95 18.60
C LYS A 132 1.51 -5.40 17.56
N THR A 133 2.77 -5.81 17.65
CA THR A 133 3.76 -5.52 16.63
C THR A 133 3.44 -6.26 15.32
N PHE A 134 4.04 -5.79 14.23
CA PHE A 134 3.94 -6.45 12.93
C PHE A 134 4.27 -7.95 13.02
N ASP A 135 5.40 -8.30 13.65
CA ASP A 135 5.86 -9.68 13.75
C ASP A 135 5.02 -10.54 14.71
N ASP A 136 4.48 -9.96 15.78
CA ASP A 136 3.60 -10.69 16.70
C ASP A 136 2.25 -11.02 16.03
N TYR A 137 1.67 -10.07 15.30
CA TYR A 137 0.50 -10.36 14.47
C TYR A 137 0.80 -11.41 13.41
N PHE A 138 1.94 -11.29 12.72
CA PHE A 138 2.36 -12.25 11.71
C PHE A 138 2.41 -13.67 12.27
N ARG A 139 3.12 -13.83 13.39
CA ARG A 139 3.36 -15.11 14.05
C ARG A 139 2.06 -15.69 14.61
N ASP A 140 1.27 -14.89 15.31
CA ASP A 140 0.13 -15.41 16.07
C ASP A 140 -1.13 -15.58 15.20
N GLN A 141 -1.26 -14.85 14.08
CA GLN A 141 -2.51 -14.73 13.33
C GLN A 141 -2.32 -14.76 11.81
N THR A 142 -1.64 -13.77 11.23
CA THR A 142 -1.69 -13.51 9.79
C THR A 142 -1.16 -14.67 8.95
N GLN A 143 -0.07 -15.32 9.36
CA GLN A 143 0.44 -16.48 8.63
C GLN A 143 -0.58 -17.64 8.59
N HIS A 144 -1.38 -17.80 9.64
CA HIS A 144 -2.40 -18.85 9.71
C HIS A 144 -3.60 -18.51 8.83
N ILE A 145 -3.98 -17.23 8.75
CA ILE A 145 -5.01 -16.75 7.83
C ILE A 145 -4.60 -17.05 6.39
N LEU A 146 -3.39 -16.68 5.96
CA LEU A 146 -2.90 -16.91 4.61
C LEU A 146 -2.74 -18.40 4.28
N ASN A 147 -2.24 -19.20 5.22
CA ASN A 147 -2.17 -20.66 5.05
C ASN A 147 -3.57 -21.28 4.85
N ASN A 148 -4.55 -20.87 5.66
CA ASN A 148 -5.91 -21.37 5.55
C ASN A 148 -6.62 -20.85 4.29
N MET A 149 -6.33 -19.63 3.85
CA MET A 149 -6.84 -19.09 2.58
C MET A 149 -6.52 -20.03 1.43
N VAL A 150 -5.26 -20.46 1.28
CA VAL A 150 -4.86 -21.38 0.20
C VAL A 150 -5.66 -22.67 0.28
N LEU A 151 -5.72 -23.29 1.46
CA LEU A 151 -6.44 -24.55 1.65
C LEU A 151 -7.93 -24.40 1.34
N LYS A 152 -8.57 -23.36 1.87
CA LYS A 152 -10.02 -23.17 1.77
C LYS A 152 -10.48 -22.73 0.39
N LEU A 153 -9.69 -21.95 -0.35
CA LEU A 153 -10.04 -21.61 -1.73
C LEU A 153 -9.91 -22.82 -2.67
N GLN A 154 -8.96 -23.73 -2.43
CA GLN A 154 -8.81 -24.94 -3.25
C GLN A 154 -9.92 -25.97 -3.06
N GLU A 155 -10.60 -25.96 -1.92
CA GLU A 155 -11.72 -26.88 -1.63
C GLU A 155 -12.97 -26.58 -2.48
N ASP A 156 -13.16 -25.34 -2.93
CA ASP A 156 -14.36 -24.93 -3.67
C ASP A 156 -14.07 -23.73 -4.58
N LYS A 157 -14.26 -23.93 -5.90
CA LYS A 157 -14.03 -22.91 -6.94
C LYS A 157 -14.94 -21.69 -6.83
N GLY A 158 -16.07 -21.80 -6.13
CA GLY A 158 -16.99 -20.70 -5.87
C GLY A 158 -16.51 -19.74 -4.78
N ARG A 159 -15.53 -20.15 -3.96
CA ARG A 159 -15.02 -19.31 -2.86
C ARG A 159 -14.14 -18.20 -3.40
N LYS A 160 -14.32 -17.02 -2.81
CA LYS A 160 -13.57 -15.79 -3.08
C LYS A 160 -12.93 -15.28 -1.79
N PHE A 161 -11.79 -14.62 -1.91
CA PHE A 161 -11.17 -13.90 -0.80
C PHE A 161 -10.30 -12.76 -1.32
N MET A 162 -10.43 -11.58 -0.72
CA MET A 162 -9.60 -10.41 -1.06
C MET A 162 -8.54 -10.16 0.02
N TRP A 163 -7.38 -9.66 -0.40
CA TRP A 163 -6.26 -9.30 0.46
C TRP A 163 -5.69 -7.93 0.08
N SER A 164 -5.32 -7.14 1.09
CA SER A 164 -4.85 -5.76 0.91
C SER A 164 -3.37 -5.60 1.25
N GLU A 165 -2.94 -5.99 2.47
CA GLU A 165 -1.64 -5.59 3.01
C GLU A 165 -0.48 -6.45 2.47
N ILE A 166 0.26 -5.91 1.49
CA ILE A 166 1.36 -6.64 0.84
C ILE A 166 2.56 -6.85 1.76
N SER A 167 2.77 -6.01 2.78
CA SER A 167 3.82 -6.22 3.78
C SER A 167 3.77 -7.62 4.41
N TYR A 168 2.58 -8.04 4.85
CA TYR A 168 2.36 -9.38 5.40
C TYR A 168 2.41 -10.47 4.34
N PHE A 169 1.79 -10.23 3.17
CA PHE A 169 1.77 -11.22 2.10
C PHE A 169 3.18 -11.52 1.60
N SER A 170 4.02 -10.49 1.43
CA SER A 170 5.43 -10.60 1.04
C SER A 170 6.23 -11.41 2.06
N LYS A 171 6.13 -11.07 3.35
CA LYS A 171 6.78 -11.83 4.43
C LYS A 171 6.36 -13.30 4.45
N TRP A 172 5.06 -13.58 4.27
CA TRP A 172 4.56 -14.95 4.17
C TRP A 172 5.05 -15.66 2.91
N TRP A 173 5.04 -14.98 1.77
CA TRP A 173 5.46 -15.50 0.48
C TRP A 173 6.90 -16.00 0.50
N ASP A 174 7.80 -15.27 1.17
CA ASP A 174 9.19 -15.67 1.31
C ASP A 174 9.37 -16.94 2.15
N GLY A 175 8.44 -17.24 3.05
CA GLY A 175 8.48 -18.40 3.94
C GLY A 175 7.83 -19.68 3.41
N ILE A 176 7.16 -19.65 2.25
CA ILE A 176 6.41 -20.81 1.73
C ILE A 176 7.13 -21.55 0.59
N ASP A 177 6.83 -22.84 0.44
CA ASP A 177 7.37 -23.70 -0.61
C ASP A 177 6.81 -23.39 -2.01
N SER A 178 7.45 -23.95 -3.05
CA SER A 178 7.06 -23.75 -4.45
C SER A 178 5.65 -24.24 -4.75
N GLN A 179 5.22 -25.36 -4.15
CA GLN A 179 3.90 -25.93 -4.37
C GLN A 179 2.79 -24.96 -3.90
N LYS A 180 2.98 -24.31 -2.75
CA LYS A 180 2.03 -23.33 -2.22
C LYS A 180 2.06 -22.04 -3.04
N LYS A 181 3.24 -21.58 -3.49
CA LYS A 181 3.36 -20.44 -4.41
C LYS A 181 2.58 -20.68 -5.70
N ASP A 182 2.70 -21.87 -6.28
CA ASP A 182 2.00 -22.24 -7.52
C ASP A 182 0.49 -22.45 -7.30
N ALA A 183 0.06 -22.85 -6.09
CA ALA A 183 -1.35 -22.86 -5.73
C ALA A 183 -1.92 -21.43 -5.68
N VAL A 184 -1.22 -20.50 -5.03
CA VAL A 184 -1.65 -19.09 -4.93
C VAL A 184 -1.73 -18.43 -6.30
N LYS A 185 -0.73 -18.61 -7.17
CA LYS A 185 -0.77 -18.07 -8.55
C LYS A 185 -2.00 -18.55 -9.30
N ARG A 186 -2.32 -19.85 -9.23
CA ARG A 186 -3.53 -20.40 -9.84
C ARG A 186 -4.81 -19.81 -9.25
N LEU A 187 -4.86 -19.63 -7.93
CA LEU A 187 -6.02 -19.00 -7.28
C LEU A 187 -6.23 -17.54 -7.74
N ILE A 188 -5.16 -16.82 -8.05
CA ILE A 188 -5.23 -15.48 -8.66
C ILE A 188 -5.71 -15.56 -10.10
N GLU A 189 -5.11 -16.44 -10.91
CA GLU A 189 -5.50 -16.66 -12.32
C GLU A 189 -6.96 -17.09 -12.47
N ASP A 190 -7.46 -17.93 -11.55
CA ASP A 190 -8.85 -18.40 -11.47
C ASP A 190 -9.80 -17.33 -10.85
N GLY A 191 -9.27 -16.18 -10.43
CA GLY A 191 -10.02 -15.09 -9.81
C GLY A 191 -10.66 -15.45 -8.46
N GLN A 192 -10.14 -16.46 -7.76
CA GLN A 192 -10.59 -16.83 -6.42
C GLN A 192 -9.91 -16.00 -5.34
N PHE A 193 -8.66 -15.62 -5.55
CA PHE A 193 -7.89 -14.76 -4.67
C PHE A 193 -7.59 -13.44 -5.38
N GLU A 194 -8.02 -12.32 -4.80
CA GLU A 194 -7.84 -11.00 -5.38
C GLU A 194 -6.98 -10.12 -4.45
N ILE A 195 -6.00 -9.43 -5.03
CA ILE A 195 -5.23 -8.41 -4.32
C ILE A 195 -5.90 -7.06 -4.61
N VAL A 196 -6.35 -6.39 -3.55
CA VAL A 196 -7.03 -5.09 -3.60
C VAL A 196 -6.11 -4.00 -3.08
N THR A 197 -6.07 -2.85 -3.76
CA THR A 197 -5.07 -1.78 -3.58
C THR A 197 -3.63 -2.23 -3.88
N GLY A 198 -3.12 -3.26 -3.19
CA GLY A 198 -1.80 -3.83 -3.42
C GLY A 198 -0.64 -3.01 -2.82
N GLY A 199 -0.95 -2.07 -1.92
CA GLY A 199 0.06 -1.32 -1.19
C GLY A 199 0.71 -2.13 -0.08
N TRP A 200 1.87 -1.67 0.38
CA TRP A 200 2.56 -2.24 1.53
C TRP A 200 1.66 -2.25 2.78
N VAL A 201 0.83 -1.22 2.92
CA VAL A 201 -0.16 -1.03 4.00
C VAL A 201 -1.46 -0.45 3.43
N MET A 202 -2.51 -0.39 4.27
CA MET A 202 -3.61 0.55 4.09
C MET A 202 -3.21 1.85 4.82
N PRO A 203 -2.77 2.90 4.11
CA PRO A 203 -2.15 4.06 4.75
C PRO A 203 -3.17 4.95 5.45
N ASP A 204 -2.70 5.75 6.42
CA ASP A 204 -3.46 6.92 6.88
C ASP A 204 -3.72 7.88 5.69
N GLU A 205 -4.86 8.55 5.69
CA GLU A 205 -5.25 9.50 4.63
C GLU A 205 -5.17 10.97 5.10
N ALA A 206 -4.87 11.22 6.38
CA ALA A 206 -4.77 12.57 6.94
C ALA A 206 -3.33 13.11 7.02
N SER A 207 -2.41 12.31 7.55
CA SER A 207 -1.06 12.75 7.92
C SER A 207 0.03 12.54 6.85
N PRO A 208 -0.01 11.48 6.00
CA PRO A 208 1.09 11.20 5.09
C PRO A 208 1.29 12.26 4.01
N HIS A 209 2.55 12.49 3.67
CA HIS A 209 2.87 13.19 2.44
C HIS A 209 2.57 12.27 1.25
N TYR A 210 2.02 12.80 0.16
CA TYR A 210 1.65 12.01 -1.03
C TYR A 210 2.81 11.15 -1.58
N PHE A 211 4.06 11.62 -1.43
CA PHE A 211 5.24 10.84 -1.78
C PHE A 211 5.28 9.49 -1.06
N ALA A 212 5.01 9.46 0.25
CA ALA A 212 4.97 8.23 1.03
C ALA A 212 3.78 7.33 0.62
N LEU A 213 2.65 7.92 0.23
CA LEU A 213 1.50 7.17 -0.29
C LEU A 213 1.82 6.47 -1.61
N ILE A 214 2.57 7.13 -2.49
CA ILE A 214 3.05 6.57 -3.75
C ILE A 214 4.11 5.51 -3.47
N ASP A 215 5.10 5.82 -2.64
CA ASP A 215 6.24 4.93 -2.33
C ASP A 215 5.76 3.60 -1.74
N GLN A 216 4.80 3.61 -0.82
CA GLN A 216 4.26 2.37 -0.28
C GLN A 216 3.39 1.58 -1.28
N LEU A 217 2.96 2.19 -2.39
CA LEU A 217 2.12 1.54 -3.40
C LEU A 217 2.92 0.84 -4.52
N ILE A 218 4.20 1.19 -4.71
CA ILE A 218 5.06 0.74 -5.84
C ILE A 218 6.16 -0.22 -5.40
#